data_AF-A0A1G4KML9-F1
#
_entry.id   AF-A0A1G4KML9-F1
#
_cell.length_a   1.000
_cell.length_b   1.000
_cell.length_c   1.000
_cell.angle_alpha   90.00
_cell.angle_beta   90.00
_cell.angle_gamma   90.00
#
_symmetry.space_group_name_H-M   'P 1'
#
loop_
_entity.id
_entity.type
_entity.pdbx_description
1 polymer ?
#
loop_
_entity_poly.entity_id
_entity_poly.type
_entity_poly.pdbx_seq_one_letter_code
_entity_poly.pdbx_strand_id
1 'polypeptide(L)'
;MINESPYREYFGFSQYIAVTFTLCFILVWSLLPDLEVFKTSQHSVRNDVITFTQELVDLLPSRYWIAVIECIILMGMLFSYLGLLAYNEDILTVPLHDMRTFTDSRANVVQCSSHQEFLDKYAYQETSGVLDLPITEVCKVLYEAQ
;
A
#
# COMPACT_ATOMS: atom_id res chain seq x y z
N MET A 1 -21.25 -12.09 26.06
CA MET A 1 -19.79 -12.25 26.23
C MET A 1 -19.35 -13.41 25.35
N ILE A 2 -18.86 -13.10 24.15
CA ILE A 2 -18.34 -14.11 23.23
C ILE A 2 -16.97 -14.51 23.78
N ASN A 3 -16.81 -15.80 24.06
CA ASN A 3 -15.62 -16.41 24.62
C ASN A 3 -14.54 -16.47 23.51
N GLU A 4 -13.90 -15.33 23.20
CA GLU A 4 -12.75 -15.29 22.30
C GLU A 4 -11.60 -16.02 23.01
N SER A 5 -11.19 -17.19 22.51
CA SER A 5 -10.06 -17.92 23.07
C SER A 5 -8.77 -17.08 22.90
N PRO A 6 -7.93 -16.93 23.94
CA PRO A 6 -6.71 -16.11 23.89
C PRO A 6 -5.68 -16.55 22.82
N TYR A 7 -5.85 -17.74 22.25
CA TYR A 7 -5.05 -18.26 21.15
C TYR A 7 -5.14 -17.42 19.86
N ARG A 8 -6.27 -16.75 19.59
CA ARG A 8 -6.46 -16.04 18.32
C ARG A 8 -5.79 -14.67 18.29
N GLU A 9 -5.60 -14.05 19.47
CA GLU A 9 -5.02 -12.72 19.61
C GLU A 9 -3.52 -12.70 19.27
N TYR A 10 -2.78 -13.75 19.66
CA TYR A 10 -1.32 -13.83 19.42
C TYR A 10 -0.93 -14.45 18.09
N PHE A 11 -1.86 -15.07 17.37
CA PHE A 11 -1.55 -15.74 16.12
C PHE A 11 -1.01 -14.74 15.08
N GLY A 12 -1.71 -13.63 14.86
CA GLY A 12 -1.27 -12.60 13.91
C GLY A 12 0.08 -11.97 14.26
N PHE A 13 0.31 -11.69 15.55
CA PHE A 13 1.58 -11.17 16.03
C PHE A 13 2.75 -12.15 15.81
N SER A 14 2.56 -13.43 16.16
CA SER A 14 3.58 -14.46 15.98
C SER A 14 3.90 -14.72 14.51
N GLN A 15 2.87 -14.74 13.65
CA GLN A 15 3.03 -14.86 12.21
C GLN A 15 3.80 -13.67 11.64
N TYR A 16 3.49 -12.44 12.07
CA TYR A 16 4.22 -11.26 11.65
C TYR A 16 5.70 -11.36 12.00
N ILE A 17 6.04 -11.68 13.26
CA ILE A 17 7.44 -11.85 13.67
C ILE A 17 8.13 -12.95 12.87
N ALA A 18 7.49 -14.10 12.69
CA ALA A 18 8.08 -15.21 11.96
C ALA A 18 8.36 -14.85 10.49
N VAL A 19 7.42 -14.16 9.83
CA VAL A 19 7.57 -13.72 8.44
C VAL A 19 8.64 -12.63 8.32
N THR A 20 8.64 -11.63 9.21
CA THR A 20 9.65 -10.56 9.22
C THR A 20 11.05 -11.12 9.47
N PHE A 21 11.20 -12.03 10.44
CA PHE A 21 12.47 -12.69 10.70
C PHE A 21 12.95 -13.50 9.49
N THR A 22 12.05 -14.27 8.88
CA THR A 22 12.34 -15.06 7.68
C THR A 22 12.75 -14.16 6.52
N LEU A 23 12.05 -13.04 6.31
CA LEU A 23 12.39 -12.06 5.28
C LEU A 23 13.78 -11.46 5.51
N CYS A 24 14.08 -11.01 6.73
CA CYS A 24 15.40 -10.49 7.07
C CYS A 24 16.50 -11.54 6.87
N PHE A 25 16.23 -12.79 7.26
CA PHE A 25 17.16 -13.88 7.05
C PHE A 25 17.44 -14.13 5.56
N ILE A 26 16.40 -14.18 4.73
CA ILE A 26 16.54 -14.40 3.28
C ILE A 26 17.30 -13.24 2.61
N LEU A 27 17.01 -11.99 2.99
CA LEU A 27 17.72 -10.81 2.46
C LEU A 27 19.20 -10.81 2.85
N VAL A 28 19.52 -11.12 4.11
CA VAL A 28 20.92 -11.22 4.54
C VAL A 28 21.59 -12.39 3.83
N TRP A 29 20.89 -13.52 3.68
CA TRP A 29 21.40 -14.71 3.01
C TRP A 29 21.69 -14.48 1.52
N SER A 30 20.84 -13.73 0.81
CA SER A 30 21.00 -13.44 -0.62
C SER A 30 22.17 -12.50 -0.89
N LEU A 31 22.49 -11.61 0.07
CA LEU A 31 23.56 -10.61 -0.05
C LEU A 31 24.93 -11.07 0.51
N LEU A 32 24.99 -12.19 1.23
CA LEU A 32 26.24 -12.68 1.79
C LEU A 32 27.20 -13.15 0.68
N PRO A 33 28.50 -12.77 0.73
CA PRO A 33 29.50 -13.25 -0.22
C PRO A 33 29.83 -14.73 0.03
N ASP A 34 30.39 -15.38 -0.99
CA ASP A 34 30.85 -16.77 -0.87
C ASP A 34 32.05 -16.86 0.08
N LEU A 35 32.06 -17.90 0.93
CA LEU A 35 33.10 -18.06 1.95
C LEU A 35 34.47 -18.39 1.35
N GLU A 36 34.50 -18.87 0.11
CA GLU A 36 35.74 -19.22 -0.60
C GLU A 36 36.70 -18.03 -0.75
N VAL A 37 36.15 -16.81 -0.84
CA VAL A 37 36.93 -15.56 -0.93
C VAL A 37 37.86 -15.37 0.28
N PHE A 38 37.52 -15.98 1.43
CA PHE A 38 38.28 -15.86 2.66
C PHE A 38 39.28 -17.00 2.91
N LYS A 39 39.39 -17.97 1.99
CA LYS A 39 40.37 -19.06 2.07
C LYS A 39 41.79 -18.51 1.84
N THR A 40 42.73 -18.88 2.70
CA THR A 40 44.16 -18.51 2.56
C THR A 40 44.95 -19.67 1.98
N SER A 41 46.03 -19.41 1.24
CA SER A 41 46.87 -20.44 0.59
C SER A 41 47.58 -21.39 1.56
N GLN A 42 47.74 -21.00 2.82
CA GLN A 42 48.34 -21.83 3.86
C GLN A 42 47.29 -22.71 4.54
N HIS A 43 47.61 -24.00 4.71
CA HIS A 43 46.76 -24.93 5.44
C HIS A 43 46.59 -24.45 6.89
N SER A 44 45.36 -24.21 7.30
CA SER A 44 45.01 -23.71 8.62
C SER A 44 43.66 -24.28 9.01
N VAL A 45 43.43 -24.47 10.31
CA VAL A 45 42.15 -24.91 10.88
C VAL A 45 40.99 -24.03 10.41
N ARG A 46 41.27 -22.75 10.09
CA ARG A 46 40.29 -21.84 9.47
C ARG A 46 39.76 -22.35 8.13
N ASN A 47 40.64 -22.86 7.28
CA ASN A 47 40.25 -23.36 5.95
C ASN A 47 39.41 -24.63 6.08
N ASP A 48 39.69 -25.48 7.07
CA ASP A 48 38.91 -26.69 7.36
C ASP A 48 37.49 -26.32 7.81
N VAL A 49 37.38 -25.34 8.73
CA VAL A 49 36.07 -24.82 9.17
C VAL A 49 35.31 -24.19 8.00
N ILE A 50 35.98 -23.39 7.15
CA ILE A 50 35.34 -22.79 5.97
C ILE A 50 34.79 -23.86 5.04
N THR A 51 35.55 -24.93 4.79
CA THR A 51 35.15 -26.01 3.89
C THR A 51 33.94 -26.76 4.44
N PHE A 52 33.94 -27.09 5.75
CA PHE A 52 32.78 -27.69 6.41
C PHE A 52 31.54 -26.78 6.36
N THR A 53 31.71 -25.47 6.60
CA THR A 53 30.58 -24.54 6.52
C THR A 53 30.04 -24.39 5.09
N GLN A 54 30.90 -24.49 4.08
CA GLN A 54 30.46 -24.43 2.68
C GLN A 54 29.60 -25.64 2.32
N GLU A 55 29.96 -26.84 2.78
CA GLU A 55 29.13 -28.04 2.58
C GLU A 55 27.74 -27.89 3.21
N LEU A 56 27.63 -27.22 4.37
CA LEU A 56 26.34 -26.90 4.99
C LEU A 56 25.57 -25.82 4.20
N VAL A 57 26.27 -24.86 3.61
CA VAL A 57 25.70 -23.81 2.75
C VAL A 57 25.14 -24.40 1.45
N ASP A 58 25.79 -25.41 0.89
CA ASP A 58 25.38 -26.04 -0.37
C ASP A 58 24.08 -26.85 -0.22
N LEU A 59 23.66 -27.17 1.01
CA LEU A 59 22.33 -27.74 1.30
C LEU A 59 21.20 -26.71 1.21
N LEU A 60 21.52 -25.42 1.31
CA LEU A 60 20.55 -24.33 1.21
C LEU A 60 20.27 -23.97 -0.25
N PRO A 61 19.08 -23.42 -0.55
CA PRO A 61 18.76 -22.98 -1.90
C PRO A 61 19.78 -21.96 -2.43
N SER A 62 20.07 -22.07 -3.72
CA SER A 62 21.01 -21.22 -4.43
C SER A 62 20.68 -19.73 -4.27
N ARG A 63 21.65 -18.94 -3.80
CA ARG A 63 21.51 -17.49 -3.53
C ARG A 63 21.07 -16.70 -4.76
N TYR A 64 21.55 -17.09 -5.94
CA TYR A 64 21.19 -16.44 -7.21
C TYR A 64 19.67 -16.42 -7.45
N TRP A 65 19.01 -17.58 -7.33
CA TRP A 65 17.58 -17.70 -7.59
C TRP A 65 16.75 -16.96 -6.54
N ILE A 66 17.22 -16.92 -5.29
CA ILE A 66 16.58 -16.13 -4.23
C ILE A 66 16.59 -14.64 -4.61
N ALA A 67 17.75 -14.09 -5.00
CA ALA A 67 17.87 -12.70 -5.41
C ALA A 67 17.01 -12.36 -6.64
N VAL A 68 16.89 -13.30 -7.60
CA VAL A 68 16.01 -13.14 -8.76
C VAL A 68 14.54 -13.05 -8.32
N ILE A 69 14.09 -13.92 -7.42
CA ILE A 69 12.72 -13.90 -6.89
C ILE A 69 12.45 -12.59 -6.12
N GLU A 70 13.38 -12.14 -5.28
CA GLU A 70 13.28 -10.86 -4.57
C GLU A 70 13.11 -9.68 -5.54
N CYS A 71 13.94 -9.63 -6.59
CA CYS A 71 13.82 -8.62 -7.64
C CYS A 71 12.47 -8.68 -8.37
N ILE A 72 11.97 -9.87 -8.69
CA ILE A 72 10.66 -10.04 -9.35
C ILE A 72 9.54 -9.53 -8.44
N ILE A 73 9.56 -9.85 -7.15
CA ILE A 73 8.54 -9.38 -6.19
C ILE A 73 8.59 -7.85 -6.08
N LEU A 74 9.79 -7.26 -5.96
CA LEU A 74 9.96 -5.80 -5.87
C LEU A 74 9.45 -5.09 -7.12
N MET A 75 9.80 -5.60 -8.31
CA MET A 75 9.31 -5.03 -9.58
C MET A 75 7.80 -5.22 -9.73
N GLY A 76 7.26 -6.36 -9.29
CA GLY A 76 5.82 -6.62 -9.25
C GLY A 76 5.07 -5.64 -8.35
N MET A 77 5.61 -5.34 -7.16
CA MET A 77 5.06 -4.31 -6.27
C MET A 77 5.09 -2.92 -6.92
N LEU A 78 6.23 -2.54 -7.51
CA LEU A 78 6.38 -1.26 -8.20
C LEU A 78 5.36 -1.11 -9.34
N PHE A 79 5.23 -2.11 -10.21
CA PHE A 79 4.26 -2.08 -11.30
C PHE A 79 2.81 -2.06 -10.79
N SER A 80 2.52 -2.74 -9.68
CA SER A 80 1.20 -2.69 -9.05
C SER A 80 0.87 -1.26 -8.60
N TYR A 81 1.81 -0.57 -7.95
CA TYR A 81 1.59 0.81 -7.53
C TYR A 81 1.46 1.79 -8.69
N LEU A 82 2.29 1.66 -9.73
CA LEU A 82 2.17 2.48 -10.93
C LEU A 82 0.85 2.23 -11.64
N GLY A 83 0.41 0.97 -11.74
CA GLY A 83 -0.87 0.60 -12.34
C GLY A 83 -2.06 1.14 -11.54
N LEU A 84 -2.03 1.05 -10.21
CA LEU A 84 -3.05 1.63 -9.33
C LEU A 84 -3.11 3.15 -9.46
N LEU A 85 -1.96 3.82 -9.53
CA LEU A 85 -1.88 5.26 -9.71
C LEU A 85 -2.48 5.69 -11.05
N ALA A 86 -2.03 5.08 -12.15
CA ALA A 86 -2.54 5.38 -13.49
C ALA A 86 -4.05 5.08 -13.60
N TYR A 87 -4.50 3.97 -13.02
CA TYR A 87 -5.93 3.63 -12.99
C TYR A 87 -6.74 4.67 -12.21
N ASN A 88 -6.20 5.18 -11.11
CA ASN A 88 -6.86 6.22 -10.34
C ASN A 88 -6.95 7.54 -11.14
N GLU A 89 -5.85 7.96 -11.76
CA GLU A 89 -5.80 9.21 -12.51
C GLU A 89 -6.61 9.17 -13.82
N ASP A 90 -6.52 8.10 -14.60
CA ASP A 90 -7.10 8.05 -15.94
C ASP A 90 -8.54 7.53 -15.97
N ILE A 91 -8.93 6.66 -15.01
CA ILE A 91 -10.23 5.98 -15.05
C ILE A 91 -11.17 6.43 -13.94
N LEU A 92 -10.68 6.49 -12.70
CA LEU A 92 -11.52 6.85 -11.54
C LEU A 92 -11.67 8.37 -11.38
N THR A 93 -10.61 9.12 -11.66
CA THR A 93 -10.63 10.57 -11.54
C THR A 93 -11.37 11.17 -12.72
N VAL A 94 -12.34 12.02 -12.41
CA VAL A 94 -13.16 12.71 -13.41
C VAL A 94 -12.28 13.77 -14.12
N PRO A 95 -12.40 13.95 -15.45
CA PRO A 95 -11.68 15.00 -16.16
C PRO A 95 -11.93 16.39 -15.57
N LEU A 96 -10.88 17.23 -15.52
CA LEU A 96 -10.94 18.54 -14.84
C LEU A 96 -11.98 19.51 -15.44
N HIS A 97 -12.37 19.30 -16.70
CA HIS A 97 -13.36 20.13 -17.40
C HIS A 97 -14.80 19.62 -17.25
N ASP A 98 -15.02 18.54 -16.50
CA ASP A 98 -16.35 17.97 -16.30
C ASP A 98 -17.06 18.67 -15.14
N MET A 99 -18.34 18.99 -15.32
CA MET A 99 -19.20 19.54 -14.25
C MET A 99 -19.26 18.64 -13.02
N ARG A 100 -19.04 17.34 -13.18
CA ARG A 100 -18.93 16.37 -12.08
C ARG A 100 -17.81 16.68 -11.09
N THR A 101 -16.85 17.55 -11.44
CA THR A 101 -15.81 18.04 -10.52
C THR A 101 -16.33 19.11 -9.54
N PHE A 102 -17.40 19.82 -9.90
CA PHE A 102 -18.02 20.86 -9.06
C PHE A 102 -19.26 20.37 -8.34
N THR A 103 -19.98 19.41 -8.91
CA THR A 103 -21.29 18.98 -8.41
C THR A 103 -21.48 17.47 -8.63
N ASP A 104 -22.01 16.75 -7.63
CA ASP A 104 -22.29 15.31 -7.77
C ASP A 104 -23.63 15.10 -8.49
N SER A 105 -23.83 13.91 -9.04
CA SER A 105 -25.08 13.37 -9.56
C SER A 105 -26.29 13.49 -8.62
N ARG A 106 -26.06 13.71 -7.32
CA ARG A 106 -27.09 13.90 -6.29
C ARG A 106 -27.25 15.34 -5.81
N ALA A 107 -26.46 16.26 -6.35
CA ALA A 107 -26.56 17.66 -5.96
C ALA A 107 -27.93 18.23 -6.33
N ASN A 108 -28.55 18.88 -5.36
CA ASN A 108 -29.90 19.42 -5.52
C ASN A 108 -29.79 20.88 -5.96
N VAL A 109 -29.95 21.12 -7.26
CA VAL A 109 -29.86 22.48 -7.81
C VAL A 109 -31.22 23.15 -7.75
N VAL A 110 -31.26 24.41 -7.32
CA VAL A 110 -32.51 25.19 -7.28
C VAL A 110 -33.08 25.33 -8.69
N GLN A 111 -34.31 24.84 -8.90
CA GLN A 111 -35.02 25.06 -10.15
C GLN A 111 -35.52 26.52 -10.20
N CYS A 112 -34.88 27.34 -11.03
CA CYS A 112 -35.30 28.72 -11.27
C CYS A 112 -36.26 28.78 -12.47
N SER A 113 -37.29 29.63 -12.38
CA SER A 113 -38.29 29.76 -13.44
C SER A 113 -37.80 30.55 -14.66
N SER A 114 -36.79 31.42 -14.46
CA SER A 114 -36.15 32.24 -15.50
C SER A 114 -34.66 32.43 -15.21
N HIS A 115 -33.86 32.60 -16.26
CA HIS A 115 -32.42 32.85 -16.14
C HIS A 115 -32.10 34.14 -15.36
N GLN A 116 -32.97 35.17 -15.47
CA GLN A 116 -32.81 36.41 -14.72
C GLN A 116 -33.02 36.22 -13.21
N GLU A 117 -33.94 35.35 -12.81
CA GLU A 117 -34.16 35.01 -11.39
C GLU A 117 -32.91 34.37 -10.78
N PHE A 118 -32.23 33.52 -11.55
CA PHE A 118 -30.97 32.90 -11.12
C PHE A 118 -29.86 33.94 -10.89
N LEU A 119 -29.69 34.88 -11.83
CA LEU A 119 -28.66 35.92 -11.76
C LEU A 119 -28.87 36.85 -10.56
N ASP A 120 -30.09 37.33 -10.36
CA ASP A 120 -30.38 38.30 -9.29
C ASP A 120 -30.30 37.66 -7.90
N LYS A 121 -30.67 36.38 -7.79
CA LYS A 121 -30.91 35.75 -6.48
C LYS A 121 -29.80 34.78 -6.05
N TYR A 122 -29.13 34.09 -6.97
CA TYR A 122 -28.21 33.01 -6.63
C TYR A 122 -26.78 33.22 -7.17
N ALA A 123 -26.60 33.88 -8.32
CA ALA A 123 -25.27 34.02 -8.93
C ALA A 123 -24.27 34.81 -8.08
N TYR A 124 -24.76 35.73 -7.25
CA TYR A 124 -23.94 36.56 -6.36
C TYR A 124 -24.15 36.26 -4.86
N GLN A 125 -24.86 35.18 -4.53
CA GLN A 125 -25.06 34.71 -3.16
C GLN A 125 -24.27 33.43 -2.91
N GLU A 126 -23.89 33.20 -1.66
CA GLU A 126 -22.89 32.19 -1.30
C GLU A 126 -23.27 30.75 -1.65
N THR A 127 -24.55 30.47 -1.86
CA THR A 127 -25.02 29.11 -2.18
C THR A 127 -24.97 28.77 -3.67
N SER A 128 -24.69 29.73 -4.58
CA SER A 128 -24.64 29.53 -6.05
C SER A 128 -25.78 28.70 -6.66
N GLY A 129 -26.91 28.56 -5.97
CA GLY A 129 -28.03 27.71 -6.37
C GLY A 129 -27.83 26.20 -6.14
N VAL A 130 -26.78 25.77 -5.45
CA VAL A 130 -26.60 24.38 -4.99
C VAL A 130 -27.12 24.26 -3.56
N LEU A 131 -28.19 23.50 -3.36
CA LEU A 131 -28.77 23.20 -2.04
C LEU A 131 -28.02 22.03 -1.39
N ASP A 132 -26.73 22.21 -1.10
CA ASP A 132 -25.99 21.26 -0.28
C ASP A 132 -25.84 21.78 1.15
N LEU A 133 -25.87 20.86 2.11
CA LEU A 133 -25.51 21.16 3.48
C LEU A 133 -24.01 21.49 3.53
N PRO A 134 -23.60 22.59 4.18
CA PRO A 134 -22.18 22.83 4.40
C PRO A 134 -21.59 21.63 5.16
N ILE A 135 -20.36 21.24 4.81
CA ILE A 135 -19.77 19.97 5.28
C ILE A 135 -19.75 19.83 6.81
N THR A 136 -19.69 20.96 7.53
CA THR A 136 -19.78 21.03 8.99
C THR A 136 -21.14 20.56 9.53
N GLU A 137 -22.24 20.86 8.83
CA GLU A 137 -23.59 20.42 9.18
C GLU A 137 -23.87 18.99 8.75
N VAL A 138 -23.24 18.51 7.67
CA VAL A 138 -23.30 17.10 7.24
C VAL A 138 -22.78 16.17 8.34
N CYS A 139 -21.64 16.53 8.96
CA CYS A 139 -21.09 15.75 10.07
C CYS A 139 -22.03 15.69 11.27
N LYS A 140 -22.72 16.79 11.61
CA LYS A 140 -23.72 16.77 12.68
C LYS A 140 -24.86 15.81 12.34
N VAL A 141 -25.47 15.94 11.16
CA VAL A 141 -26.58 15.05 10.76
C VAL A 141 -26.20 13.57 10.77
N LEU A 142 -24.99 13.22 10.30
CA LEU A 142 -24.55 11.82 10.21
C LEU A 142 -24.15 11.22 11.57
N TYR A 143 -23.52 11.99 12.45
CA TYR A 143 -22.94 11.47 13.70
C TYR A 143 -23.73 11.83 14.96
N GLU A 144 -24.63 12.80 14.91
CA GLU A 144 -25.47 13.23 16.05
C GLU A 144 -26.77 12.41 16.13
N ALA A 145 -27.13 11.71 15.05
CA ALA A 145 -28.28 10.80 14.99
C ALA A 145 -27.95 9.35 15.42
N GLN A 146 -26.73 9.08 15.89
CA GLN A 146 -26.29 7.80 16.49
C GLN A 146 -26.04 7.98 17.99
#